data_AF-A0A5S3YRY8-F1
#
_entry.id   AF-A0A5S3YRY8-F1
#
_cell.length_a   1.000
_cell.length_b   1.000
_cell.length_c   1.000
_cell.angle_alpha   90.00
_cell.angle_beta   90.00
_cell.angle_gamma   90.00
#
_symmetry.space_group_name_H-M   'P 1'
#
loop_
_entity.id
_entity.type
_entity.pdbx_description
1 polymer ?
#
loop_
_entity_poly.entity_id
_entity_poly.type
_entity_poly.pdbx_seq_one_letter_code
_entity_poly.pdbx_strand_id
1 'polypeptide(L)'
;MWKNLLFIFLFLSTPLFAKEANSPINTVSSFLESMKSKNYSTASTFILKAELKWLKQSTLPLLKNKEFIESYGIPSLDNNEISSLTDADIFELWSYIALEIRDKSFGSYAPENVLGSIRENDILAHVVVKDIINPEHEALVYTVNLEENTWKIKLPRIIKGTVTISNRVF
;
A
#
# COMPACT_ATOMS: atom_id res chain seq x y z
N MET A 1 -1.29 53.05 -46.53
CA MET A 1 -0.56 52.93 -45.25
C MET A 1 -1.38 52.06 -44.30
N TRP A 2 -1.17 50.74 -44.34
CA TRP A 2 -1.82 49.80 -43.44
C TRP A 2 -1.14 49.84 -42.08
N LYS A 3 -1.93 50.11 -41.03
CA LYS A 3 -1.48 50.04 -39.63
C LYS A 3 -1.39 48.56 -39.24
N ASN A 4 -0.17 48.19 -38.84
CA ASN A 4 0.25 46.91 -38.27
C ASN A 4 -0.79 46.26 -37.37
N LEU A 5 -1.36 45.14 -37.85
CA LEU A 5 -2.04 44.16 -37.00
C LEU A 5 -1.00 43.09 -36.67
N LEU A 6 -0.24 43.30 -35.59
CA LEU A 6 0.72 42.33 -35.10
C LEU A 6 -0.07 41.26 -34.31
N PHE A 7 -0.43 40.17 -34.99
CA PHE A 7 -0.96 38.97 -34.35
C PHE A 7 0.19 38.31 -33.57
N ILE A 8 0.33 38.67 -32.30
CA ILE A 8 1.16 37.92 -31.36
C ILE A 8 0.34 36.68 -30.97
N PHE A 9 0.58 35.57 -31.67
CA PHE A 9 0.22 34.24 -31.17
C PHE A 9 1.07 33.98 -29.93
N LEU A 10 0.60 34.43 -28.77
CA LEU A 10 1.03 33.91 -27.48
C LEU A 10 0.57 32.45 -27.43
N PHE A 11 1.46 31.54 -27.84
CA PHE A 11 1.44 30.17 -27.35
C PHE A 11 1.69 30.24 -25.85
N LEU A 12 0.62 30.53 -25.10
CA LEU A 12 0.48 30.08 -23.72
C LEU A 12 0.41 28.57 -23.79
N SER A 13 1.57 27.93 -23.91
CA SER A 13 1.75 26.56 -23.48
C SER A 13 1.47 26.57 -21.99
N THR A 14 0.21 26.38 -21.61
CA THR A 14 -0.12 25.90 -20.28
C THR A 14 0.81 24.71 -20.05
N PRO A 15 1.62 24.67 -18.98
CA PRO A 15 2.15 23.39 -18.58
C PRO A 15 0.90 22.55 -18.35
N LEU A 16 0.67 21.59 -19.24
CA LEU A 16 -0.17 20.47 -18.94
C LEU A 16 0.43 20.00 -17.61
N PHE A 17 -0.29 20.20 -16.50
CA PHE A 17 0.02 19.52 -15.26
C PHE A 17 -0.21 18.04 -15.58
N ALA A 18 0.76 17.44 -16.28
CA ALA A 18 1.03 16.04 -16.17
C ALA A 18 1.24 15.89 -14.67
N LYS A 19 0.21 15.38 -13.99
CA LYS A 19 0.27 14.95 -12.60
C LYS A 19 1.51 14.06 -12.56
N GLU A 20 2.64 14.61 -12.11
CA GLU A 20 3.88 13.84 -12.04
C GLU A 20 3.50 12.57 -11.29
N ALA A 21 3.70 11.42 -11.94
CA ALA A 21 3.50 10.15 -11.27
C ALA A 21 4.31 10.23 -9.97
N ASN A 22 3.62 10.30 -8.83
CA ASN A 22 4.26 10.45 -7.52
C ASN A 22 5.45 9.52 -7.44
N SER A 23 6.65 10.03 -7.16
CA SER A 23 7.86 9.20 -7.17
C SER A 23 7.69 7.94 -6.31
N PRO A 24 8.42 6.84 -6.57
CA PRO A 24 8.46 5.66 -5.71
C PRO A 24 8.55 6.00 -4.21
N ILE A 25 9.43 6.94 -3.88
CA ILE A 25 9.65 7.45 -2.52
C ILE A 25 8.38 8.09 -1.98
N ASN A 26 7.77 9.02 -2.73
CA ASN A 26 6.57 9.73 -2.28
C ASN A 26 5.42 8.75 -2.03
N THR A 27 5.22 7.75 -2.90
CA THR A 27 4.20 6.71 -2.70
C THR A 27 4.43 5.95 -1.39
N VAL A 28 5.66 5.54 -1.11
CA VAL A 28 5.98 4.82 0.13
C VAL A 28 5.85 5.73 1.34
N SER A 29 6.34 6.97 1.28
CA SER A 29 6.18 7.95 2.37
C SER A 29 4.70 8.17 2.73
N SER A 30 3.82 8.41 1.75
CA SER A 30 2.38 8.59 2.00
C SER A 30 1.70 7.32 2.52
N PHE A 31 2.15 6.14 2.06
CA PHE A 31 1.72 4.87 2.63
C PHE A 31 2.12 4.75 4.11
N LEU A 32 3.38 5.03 4.45
CA LEU A 32 3.86 4.97 5.83
C LEU A 32 3.11 5.94 6.74
N GLU A 33 2.86 7.16 6.28
CA GLU A 33 2.05 8.14 7.01
C GLU A 33 0.62 7.64 7.28
N SER A 34 0.00 7.01 6.27
CA SER A 34 -1.34 6.42 6.41
C SER A 34 -1.34 5.23 7.38
N MET A 35 -0.32 4.37 7.32
CA MET A 35 -0.16 3.26 8.26
C MET A 35 0.06 3.75 9.70
N LYS A 36 0.93 4.75 9.90
CA LYS A 36 1.22 5.34 11.23
C LYS A 36 0.02 6.00 11.88
N SER A 37 -0.83 6.63 11.06
CA SER A 37 -2.11 7.20 11.51
C SER A 37 -3.24 6.16 11.61
N LYS A 38 -2.96 4.88 11.37
CA LYS A 38 -3.93 3.77 11.33
C LYS A 38 -5.09 4.00 10.34
N ASN A 39 -4.87 4.83 9.33
CA ASN A 39 -5.82 5.06 8.25
C ASN A 39 -5.62 3.99 7.17
N TYR A 40 -5.97 2.75 7.52
CA TYR A 40 -5.73 1.58 6.66
C TYR A 40 -6.53 1.62 5.37
N SER A 41 -7.71 2.23 5.40
CA SER A 41 -8.51 2.47 4.19
C SER A 41 -7.72 3.32 3.19
N THR A 42 -7.12 4.43 3.61
CA THR A 42 -6.25 5.25 2.75
C THR A 42 -4.95 4.52 2.39
N ALA A 43 -4.34 3.82 3.34
CA ALA A 43 -3.12 3.04 3.09
C ALA A 43 -3.32 1.98 2.00
N SER A 44 -4.48 1.32 1.97
CA SER A 44 -4.83 0.31 0.96
C SER A 44 -4.81 0.89 -0.46
N THR A 45 -5.09 2.18 -0.64
CA THR A 45 -5.08 2.84 -1.95
C THR A 45 -3.70 2.91 -2.57
N PHE A 46 -2.63 2.77 -1.78
CA PHE A 46 -1.25 2.71 -2.28
C PHE A 46 -0.85 1.29 -2.70
N ILE A 47 -1.63 0.25 -2.37
CA ILE A 47 -1.31 -1.13 -2.72
C ILE A 47 -1.78 -1.44 -4.15
N LEU A 48 -1.04 -2.30 -4.85
CA LEU A 48 -1.42 -2.82 -6.17
C LEU A 48 -2.79 -3.52 -6.12
N LYS A 49 -3.64 -3.27 -7.12
CA LYS A 49 -4.97 -3.87 -7.21
C LYS A 49 -4.92 -5.40 -7.24
N ALA A 50 -3.95 -5.97 -7.96
CA ALA A 50 -3.77 -7.43 -8.04
C ALA A 50 -3.41 -8.05 -6.68
N GLU A 51 -2.65 -7.34 -5.85
CA GLU A 51 -2.27 -7.81 -4.52
C GLU A 51 -3.44 -7.74 -3.53
N LEU A 52 -4.26 -6.67 -3.59
CA LEU A 52 -5.49 -6.56 -2.81
C LEU A 52 -6.49 -7.66 -3.18
N LYS A 53 -6.66 -7.92 -4.48
CA LYS A 53 -7.50 -9.03 -4.96
C LYS A 53 -7.03 -10.38 -4.42
N TRP A 54 -5.72 -10.65 -4.49
CA TRP A 54 -5.14 -11.86 -3.92
C TRP A 54 -5.39 -11.96 -2.41
N LEU A 55 -5.19 -10.86 -1.68
CA LEU A 55 -5.40 -10.79 -0.25
C LEU A 55 -6.85 -11.15 0.11
N LYS A 56 -7.82 -10.50 -0.55
CA LYS A 56 -9.25 -10.80 -0.39
C LYS A 56 -9.56 -12.26 -0.67
N GLN A 57 -9.16 -12.78 -1.82
CA GLN A 57 -9.41 -14.18 -2.19
C GLN A 57 -8.81 -15.18 -1.18
N SER A 58 -7.63 -14.86 -0.64
CA SER A 58 -6.95 -15.69 0.36
C SER A 58 -7.55 -15.59 1.76
N THR A 59 -8.38 -14.56 2.02
CA THR A 59 -8.98 -14.30 3.34
C THR A 59 -10.38 -14.87 3.46
N LEU A 60 -11.14 -14.90 2.36
CA LEU A 60 -12.54 -15.36 2.38
C LEU A 60 -12.75 -16.76 2.99
N PRO A 61 -11.89 -17.78 2.73
CA PRO A 61 -12.02 -19.08 3.38
C PRO A 61 -11.76 -19.01 4.90
N LEU A 62 -10.77 -18.21 5.32
CA LEU A 62 -10.41 -18.05 6.73
C LEU A 62 -11.54 -17.41 7.53
N LEU A 63 -12.27 -16.46 6.95
CA LEU A 63 -13.43 -15.82 7.59
C LEU A 63 -14.60 -16.79 7.84
N LYS A 64 -14.58 -17.97 7.23
CA LYS A 64 -15.55 -19.05 7.46
C LYS A 64 -15.02 -20.10 8.45
N ASN A 65 -13.74 -20.05 8.80
CA ASN A 65 -13.13 -20.95 9.78
C ASN A 65 -13.31 -20.39 11.20
N LYS A 66 -14.05 -21.12 12.04
CA LYS A 66 -14.35 -20.71 13.42
C LYS A 66 -13.08 -20.55 14.28
N GLU A 67 -12.11 -21.44 14.14
CA GLU A 67 -10.86 -21.41 14.91
C GLU A 67 -10.02 -20.18 14.55
N PHE A 68 -9.96 -19.80 13.28
CA PHE A 68 -9.31 -18.56 12.83
C PHE A 68 -9.99 -17.33 13.46
N ILE A 69 -11.32 -17.26 13.38
CA ILE A 69 -12.13 -16.17 13.92
C ILE A 69 -11.91 -16.03 15.44
N GLU A 70 -11.97 -17.13 16.18
CA GLU A 70 -11.77 -17.14 17.63
C GLU A 70 -10.32 -16.81 18.02
N SER A 71 -9.32 -17.34 17.29
CA SER A 71 -7.90 -17.12 17.57
C SER A 71 -7.50 -15.65 17.46
N TYR A 72 -8.16 -14.90 16.58
CA TYR A 72 -7.89 -13.47 16.33
C TYR A 72 -8.97 -12.54 16.87
N GLY A 73 -9.93 -13.05 17.66
CA GLY A 73 -10.99 -12.23 18.25
C GLY A 73 -11.85 -11.49 17.23
N ILE A 74 -11.96 -12.04 16.01
CA ILE A 74 -12.75 -11.43 14.93
C ILE A 74 -14.23 -11.67 15.25
N PRO A 75 -15.14 -10.69 15.08
CA PRO A 75 -16.56 -10.94 15.17
C PRO A 75 -17.00 -11.97 14.13
N SER A 76 -17.87 -12.91 14.51
CA SER A 76 -18.45 -13.84 13.54
C SER A 76 -19.30 -13.05 12.54
N LEU A 77 -19.02 -13.21 11.26
CA LEU A 77 -19.74 -12.58 10.15
C LEU A 77 -20.57 -13.63 9.41
N ASP A 78 -21.75 -13.25 8.95
CA ASP A 78 -22.54 -14.08 8.04
C ASP A 78 -22.02 -14.01 6.59
N ASN A 79 -22.56 -14.84 5.71
CA ASN A 79 -22.12 -14.89 4.31
C ASN A 79 -22.39 -13.59 3.54
N ASN A 80 -23.44 -12.84 3.89
CA ASN A 80 -23.76 -11.57 3.25
C ASN A 80 -22.74 -10.51 3.68
N GLU A 81 -22.46 -10.43 4.98
CA GLU A 81 -21.43 -9.54 5.55
C GLU A 81 -20.06 -9.80 4.92
N ILE A 82 -19.62 -11.07 4.88
CA ILE A 82 -18.36 -11.48 4.25
C ILE A 82 -18.32 -11.06 2.76
N SER A 83 -19.43 -11.21 2.04
CA SER A 83 -19.49 -10.84 0.62
C SER A 83 -19.41 -9.33 0.37
N SER A 84 -19.80 -8.53 1.37
CA SER A 84 -19.83 -7.07 1.30
C SER A 84 -18.49 -6.40 1.61
N LEU A 85 -17.56 -7.12 2.25
CA LEU A 85 -16.23 -6.62 2.60
C LEU A 85 -15.49 -6.09 1.38
N THR A 86 -15.00 -4.86 1.46
CA THR A 86 -14.18 -4.22 0.43
C THR A 86 -12.71 -4.68 0.52
N ASP A 87 -11.92 -4.35 -0.50
CA ASP A 87 -10.48 -4.62 -0.47
C ASP A 87 -9.79 -3.85 0.68
N ALA A 88 -10.30 -2.67 1.03
CA ALA A 88 -9.83 -1.86 2.14
C ALA A 88 -10.12 -2.52 3.48
N ASP A 89 -11.32 -3.07 3.68
CA ASP A 89 -11.69 -3.76 4.93
C ASP A 89 -10.81 -4.99 5.18
N ILE A 90 -10.51 -5.75 4.12
CA ILE A 90 -9.61 -6.89 4.21
C ILE A 90 -8.17 -6.44 4.51
N PHE A 91 -7.70 -5.38 3.86
CA PHE A 91 -6.38 -4.83 4.12
C PHE A 91 -6.25 -4.33 5.56
N GLU A 92 -7.29 -3.68 6.08
CA GLU A 92 -7.39 -3.22 7.46
C GLU A 92 -7.31 -4.40 8.45
N LEU A 93 -8.13 -5.44 8.27
CA LEU A 93 -8.09 -6.65 9.08
C LEU A 93 -6.67 -7.20 9.20
N TRP A 94 -6.00 -7.39 8.06
CA TRP A 94 -4.65 -7.94 8.07
C TRP A 94 -3.59 -6.99 8.60
N SER A 95 -3.81 -5.68 8.49
CA SER A 95 -2.91 -4.68 9.09
C SER A 95 -2.97 -4.76 10.62
N TYR A 96 -4.16 -4.94 11.19
CA TYR A 96 -4.32 -5.20 12.63
C TYR A 96 -3.68 -6.52 13.06
N ILE A 97 -4.01 -7.62 12.39
CA ILE A 97 -3.44 -8.94 12.71
C ILE A 97 -1.90 -8.90 12.62
N ALA A 98 -1.34 -8.33 11.55
CA ALA A 98 0.12 -8.25 11.38
C ALA A 98 0.81 -7.43 12.50
N LEU A 99 0.20 -6.29 12.90
CA LEU A 99 0.68 -5.44 13.99
C LEU A 99 0.66 -6.18 15.34
N GLU A 100 -0.36 -6.98 15.61
CA GLU A 100 -0.51 -7.65 16.91
C GLU A 100 0.38 -8.89 17.06
N ILE A 101 0.59 -9.67 15.99
CA ILE A 101 1.16 -11.03 16.09
C ILE A 101 2.60 -11.13 15.65
N ARG A 102 3.01 -10.39 14.61
CA ARG A 102 4.29 -10.64 13.95
C ARG A 102 5.35 -9.60 14.24
N ASP A 103 4.98 -8.33 14.29
CA ASP A 103 5.95 -7.28 14.52
C ASP A 103 5.27 -6.00 15.01
N LYS A 104 5.58 -5.60 16.25
CA LYS A 104 5.11 -4.33 16.83
C LYS A 104 5.66 -3.11 16.07
N SER A 105 6.62 -3.31 15.16
CA SER A 105 7.17 -2.28 14.28
C SER A 105 6.30 -1.98 13.06
N PHE A 106 5.43 -2.90 12.64
CA PHE A 106 4.66 -2.70 11.42
C PHE A 106 3.67 -1.55 11.59
N GLY A 107 3.80 -0.52 10.75
CA GLY A 107 3.00 0.70 10.88
C GLY A 107 3.54 1.73 11.89
N SER A 108 4.70 1.52 12.52
CA SER A 108 5.35 2.57 13.32
C SER A 108 6.27 3.49 12.50
N TYR A 109 6.69 3.04 11.32
CA TYR A 109 7.56 3.79 10.42
C TYR A 109 6.89 5.05 9.89
N ALA A 110 7.72 6.05 9.62
CA ALA A 110 7.30 7.37 9.20
C ALA A 110 8.07 7.81 7.94
N PRO A 111 7.59 8.83 7.21
CA PRO A 111 8.24 9.32 5.98
C PRO A 111 9.74 9.60 6.13
N GLU A 112 10.17 10.13 7.28
CA GLU A 112 11.57 10.43 7.60
C GLU A 112 12.47 9.19 7.70
N ASN A 113 11.91 7.99 7.74
CA ASN A 113 12.66 6.74 7.75
C ASN A 113 13.00 6.24 6.35
N VAL A 114 12.44 6.83 5.29
CA VAL A 114 12.77 6.45 3.90
C VAL A 114 14.20 6.91 3.58
N LEU A 115 15.06 5.96 3.21
CA LEU A 115 16.47 6.21 2.91
C LEU A 115 16.70 6.56 1.45
N GLY A 116 15.87 6.02 0.54
CA GLY A 116 16.00 6.24 -0.89
C GLY A 116 15.31 5.13 -1.69
N SER A 117 15.50 5.18 -3.01
CA SER A 117 14.95 4.20 -3.94
C SER A 117 15.94 3.74 -4.99
N ILE A 118 15.89 2.47 -5.35
CA ILE A 118 16.58 1.86 -6.48
C ILE A 118 15.55 1.57 -7.56
N ARG A 119 15.67 2.21 -8.74
CA ARG A 119 14.86 1.83 -9.90
C ARG A 119 15.52 0.66 -10.60
N GLU A 120 14.79 -0.44 -10.78
CA GLU A 120 15.25 -1.54 -11.64
C GLU A 120 14.96 -1.22 -13.11
N ASN A 121 13.81 -0.60 -13.38
CA ASN A 121 13.39 -0.16 -14.70
C ASN A 121 12.27 0.91 -14.60
N ASP A 122 11.64 1.25 -15.71
CA ASP A 122 10.61 2.30 -15.79
C ASP A 122 9.31 1.97 -15.05
N ILE A 123 9.05 0.68 -14.78
CA ILE A 123 7.80 0.21 -14.17
C ILE A 123 8.01 -0.46 -12.80
N LEU A 124 9.26 -0.54 -12.30
CA LEU A 124 9.62 -1.25 -11.09
C LEU A 124 10.74 -0.53 -10.33
N ALA A 125 10.52 -0.32 -9.04
CA ALA A 125 11.52 0.21 -8.13
C ALA A 125 11.40 -0.41 -6.73
N HIS A 126 12.46 -0.26 -5.94
CA HIS A 126 12.53 -0.66 -4.55
C HIS A 126 12.82 0.56 -3.69
N VAL A 127 12.05 0.75 -2.64
CA VAL A 127 12.25 1.84 -1.67
C VAL A 127 12.74 1.23 -0.38
N VAL A 128 13.89 1.72 0.09
CA VAL A 128 14.53 1.25 1.32
C VAL A 128 14.10 2.15 2.47
N VAL A 129 13.64 1.54 3.55
CA VAL A 129 13.17 2.20 4.76
C VAL A 129 14.01 1.70 5.93
N LYS A 130 14.63 2.63 6.66
CA LYS A 130 15.43 2.33 7.83
C LYS A 130 14.56 1.64 8.88
N ASP A 131 15.03 0.52 9.43
CA ASP A 131 14.43 0.01 10.65
C ASP A 131 14.87 0.87 11.84
N ILE A 132 13.89 1.36 12.61
CA ILE A 132 14.08 2.20 13.79
C ILE A 132 13.68 1.51 15.08
N ILE A 133 13.11 0.31 14.99
CA ILE A 133 12.50 -0.38 16.14
C ILE A 133 13.47 -1.39 16.73
N ASN A 134 14.19 -2.13 15.90
CA ASN A 134 15.22 -3.06 16.35
C ASN A 134 16.57 -2.76 15.67
N PRO A 135 17.63 -2.42 16.44
CA PRO A 135 18.96 -2.16 15.87
C PRO A 135 19.61 -3.39 15.23
N GLU A 136 19.13 -4.61 15.52
CA GLU A 136 19.61 -5.85 14.92
C GLU A 136 18.90 -6.19 13.59
N HIS A 137 17.78 -5.51 13.28
CA HIS A 137 17.06 -5.77 12.05
C HIS A 137 17.66 -5.02 10.86
N GLU A 138 17.58 -5.66 9.69
CA GLU A 138 17.91 -5.02 8.42
C GLU A 138 16.84 -3.99 8.01
N ALA A 139 17.21 -3.10 7.10
CA ALA A 139 16.26 -2.16 6.51
C ALA A 139 15.11 -2.90 5.81
N LEU A 140 13.91 -2.33 5.89
CA LEU A 140 12.75 -2.82 5.17
C LEU A 140 12.78 -2.34 3.72
N VAL A 141 12.33 -3.21 2.80
CA VAL A 141 12.26 -2.89 1.38
C VAL A 141 10.82 -3.00 0.90
N TYR A 142 10.28 -1.88 0.42
CA TYR A 142 9.01 -1.82 -0.28
C TYR A 142 9.26 -1.92 -1.78
N THR A 143 8.67 -2.92 -2.42
CA THR A 143 8.68 -3.00 -3.88
C THR A 143 7.50 -2.21 -4.43
N VAL A 144 7.76 -1.32 -5.38
CA VAL A 144 6.72 -0.54 -6.05
C VAL A 144 6.71 -0.79 -7.55
N ASN A 145 5.51 -0.85 -8.11
CA ASN A 145 5.27 -1.01 -9.54
C ASN A 145 4.40 0.13 -10.06
N LEU A 146 4.60 0.51 -11.31
CA LEU A 146 3.76 1.48 -11.99
C LEU A 146 2.45 0.78 -12.46
N GLU A 147 1.31 1.25 -11.98
CA GLU A 147 -0.03 0.79 -12.36
C GLU A 147 -0.85 2.03 -12.78
N GLU A 148 -1.34 2.05 -14.03
CA GLU A 148 -2.13 3.18 -14.56
C GLU A 148 -1.44 4.55 -14.34
N ASN A 149 -0.13 4.64 -14.63
CA ASN A 149 0.72 5.81 -14.41
C ASN A 149 0.85 6.28 -12.95
N THR A 150 0.51 5.42 -11.98
CA THR A 150 0.67 5.69 -10.56
C THR A 150 1.54 4.61 -9.93
N TRP A 151 2.55 4.99 -9.14
CA TRP A 151 3.34 4.02 -8.40
C TRP A 151 2.49 3.42 -7.27
N LYS A 152 2.49 2.09 -7.19
CA LYS A 152 1.76 1.29 -6.21
C LYS A 152 2.70 0.30 -5.55
N ILE A 153 2.45 -0.01 -4.29
CA ILE A 153 3.25 -0.88 -3.44
C ILE A 153 2.76 -2.32 -3.63
N LYS A 154 3.68 -3.26 -3.82
CA LYS A 154 3.38 -4.68 -3.59
C LYS A 154 3.06 -4.88 -2.13
N LEU A 155 2.06 -5.70 -1.83
CA LEU A 155 1.60 -5.95 -0.47
C LEU A 155 2.79 -6.24 0.47
N PRO A 156 2.90 -5.54 1.61
CA PRO A 156 4.01 -5.72 2.52
C PRO A 156 4.21 -7.19 2.89
N ARG A 157 5.47 -7.63 2.86
CA ARG A 157 5.84 -9.04 3.08
C ARG A 157 5.28 -9.59 4.39
N ILE A 158 5.23 -8.76 5.44
CA ILE A 158 4.68 -9.18 6.73
C ILE A 158 3.20 -9.57 6.63
N ILE A 159 2.37 -8.77 5.95
CA ILE A 159 0.95 -9.12 5.71
C ILE A 159 0.87 -10.41 4.90
N LYS A 160 1.58 -10.47 3.75
CA LYS A 160 1.56 -11.63 2.86
C LYS A 160 2.01 -12.92 3.55
N GLY A 161 3.03 -12.82 4.40
CA GLY A 161 3.55 -13.91 5.22
C GLY A 161 2.56 -14.36 6.29
N THR A 162 1.91 -13.43 6.99
CA THR A 162 0.88 -13.75 7.99
C THR A 162 -0.30 -14.49 7.36
N VAL A 163 -0.84 -14.00 6.24
CA VAL A 163 -1.92 -14.66 5.48
C VAL A 163 -1.53 -16.08 5.06
N THR A 164 -0.31 -16.23 4.52
CA THR A 164 0.20 -17.53 4.06
C THR A 164 0.28 -18.54 5.21
N ILE A 165 0.62 -18.08 6.41
CA ILE A 165 0.74 -18.95 7.58
C ILE A 165 -0.63 -19.28 8.14
N SER A 166 -1.54 -18.31 8.23
CA SER A 166 -2.92 -18.56 8.65
C SER A 166 -3.61 -19.58 7.75
N ASN A 167 -3.47 -19.46 6.42
CA ASN A 167 -4.00 -20.45 5.45
C ASN A 167 -3.39 -21.86 5.54
N ARG A 168 -2.29 -22.05 6.28
CA ARG A 168 -1.71 -23.37 6.53
C ARG A 168 -2.14 -23.95 7.86
N VAL A 169 -2.52 -23.08 8.81
CA VAL A 169 -2.88 -23.45 10.17
C VAL A 169 -4.38 -23.71 10.27
N PHE A 170 -5.21 -22.93 9.57
CA PHE A 170 -6.67 -22.98 9.59
C PHE A 170 -7.23 -23.34 8.21
#